data_AF-A0A3D5IGK6-F1
#
_entry.id   AF-A0A3D5IGK6-F1
#
_cell.length_a   1.000
_cell.length_b   1.000
_cell.length_c   1.000
_cell.angle_alpha   90.00
_cell.angle_beta   90.00
_cell.angle_gamma   90.00
#
_symmetry.space_group_name_H-M   'P 1'
#
loop_
_entity.id
_entity.type
_entity.pdbx_description
1 polymer ?
#
loop_
_entity_poly.entity_id
_entity_poly.type
_entity_poly.pdbx_seq_one_letter_code
_entity_poly.pdbx_strand_id
1 'polypeptide(L)'
;MAIYHMQAKIVSRGKGRSAVAASAYMSCSSVTNEYDGVHHDYTRKKGLVWEQVFLPENAPVEWQDRAILWNAVEDAEKSKDSRLAREFVVALPRELNADQQIALLTEYIQQQFVADGMCADVGIHDPDTPGHNPHAHILLTIRPLDDHGKWQYKTEKEYLCIRGDEERGFTASEFLQAQNEGWEKQYPYLVGKKKVYMTTADGEAQGLKRASKHPKSTTYGRQNPITERWNSESQLILWRSAWADIVNLHLERVGSTERVDHRSHAERGLDEQPTIHEGVAARAMEKKGIISDRCELNRQIKADNALLRELKDLVSMLTELVADAASSITDQLTKLREKLIVICYQIKAIVRSMDKRTATIQATQPKLKRYNEVMQQTRQKTKARKALVAEQKNTSKLNLIKQHDLSRQITTLTEESEELLSEKENLLLNLGCADDAGVKAVQSEITAMEASLHKLDEQKEQYSVELDETLQQYKQLQSQAEAGSDEIQRNASTTASTRLQQVYGKRFDAQLLRDSQKDVAARLDESTQPVSIREFLHRAEQKPHSAPRYYKDTPER
;
A
#
# COMPACT_ATOMS: atom_id res chain seq x y z
N MET A 1 -6.59 31.34 8.00
CA MET A 1 -6.98 29.98 7.66
C MET A 1 -8.27 30.08 6.87
N ALA A 2 -8.20 29.67 5.61
CA ALA A 2 -9.37 29.62 4.76
C ALA A 2 -10.34 28.56 5.33
N ILE A 3 -11.64 28.84 5.30
CA ILE A 3 -12.65 27.95 5.88
C ILE A 3 -13.69 27.66 4.82
N TYR A 4 -14.02 26.38 4.66
CA TYR A 4 -15.14 26.01 3.81
C TYR A 4 -16.46 26.30 4.54
N HIS A 5 -17.32 27.11 3.93
CA HIS A 5 -18.73 27.21 4.32
C HIS A 5 -19.60 27.48 3.10
N MET A 6 -20.63 26.67 2.92
CA MET A 6 -21.73 26.92 2.00
C MET A 6 -23.02 26.40 2.61
N GLN A 7 -24.02 27.27 2.75
CA GLN A 7 -25.36 26.92 3.20
C GLN A 7 -26.39 27.27 2.13
N ALA A 8 -27.18 26.29 1.70
CA ALA A 8 -28.31 26.49 0.79
C ALA A 8 -29.62 26.60 1.58
N LYS A 9 -30.46 27.59 1.26
CA LYS A 9 -31.79 27.83 1.86
C LYS A 9 -32.81 28.11 0.78
N ILE A 10 -34.07 27.83 1.08
CA ILE A 10 -35.20 28.26 0.25
C ILE A 10 -35.88 29.47 0.91
N VAL A 11 -36.14 30.50 0.12
CA VAL A 11 -37.03 31.60 0.47
C VAL A 11 -38.44 31.15 0.14
N SER A 12 -39.27 30.92 1.16
CA SER A 12 -40.64 30.40 1.00
C SER A 12 -41.63 31.32 1.68
N ARG A 13 -42.67 31.70 0.92
CA ARG A 13 -43.79 32.51 1.39
C ARG A 13 -44.55 31.82 2.52
N GLY A 14 -44.70 30.50 2.44
CA GLY A 14 -45.36 29.69 3.48
C GLY A 14 -44.64 29.69 4.83
N LYS A 15 -43.35 30.08 4.86
CA LYS A 15 -42.57 30.30 6.09
C LYS A 15 -42.45 31.77 6.48
N GLY A 16 -43.27 32.64 5.87
CA GLY A 16 -43.26 34.09 6.11
C GLY A 16 -42.05 34.82 5.54
N ARG A 17 -41.33 34.23 4.55
CA ARG A 17 -40.22 34.90 3.88
C ARG A 17 -40.66 35.51 2.54
N SER A 18 -40.05 36.62 2.16
CA SER A 18 -40.22 37.27 0.85
C SER A 18 -38.89 37.32 0.09
N ALA A 19 -38.95 37.21 -1.24
CA ALA A 19 -37.79 37.40 -2.11
C ALA A 19 -37.33 38.86 -2.12
N VAL A 20 -38.27 39.81 -2.17
CA VAL A 20 -37.98 41.25 -2.08
C VAL A 20 -37.33 41.60 -0.75
N ALA A 21 -37.86 41.08 0.37
CA ALA A 21 -37.25 41.28 1.69
C ALA A 21 -35.83 40.68 1.77
N ALA A 22 -35.62 39.48 1.21
CA ALA A 22 -34.33 38.83 1.20
C ALA A 22 -33.30 39.63 0.40
N SER A 23 -33.66 40.08 -0.81
CA SER A 23 -32.83 40.95 -1.66
C SER A 23 -32.49 42.25 -0.94
N ALA A 24 -33.49 43.01 -0.48
CA ALA A 24 -33.27 44.27 0.24
C ALA A 24 -32.36 44.11 1.47
N TYR A 25 -32.50 42.99 2.20
CA TYR A 25 -31.70 42.70 3.39
C TYR A 25 -30.22 42.47 3.07
N MET A 26 -29.92 41.78 1.96
CA MET A 26 -28.54 41.47 1.55
C MET A 26 -27.87 42.59 0.75
N SER A 27 -28.64 43.47 0.10
CA SER A 27 -28.15 44.67 -0.56
C SER A 27 -28.14 45.90 0.34
N CYS A 28 -28.57 45.77 1.61
CA CYS A 28 -28.78 46.89 2.52
C CYS A 28 -29.59 48.03 1.88
N SER A 29 -30.59 47.68 1.06
CA SER A 29 -31.40 48.65 0.31
C SER A 29 -32.81 48.78 0.89
N SER A 30 -33.57 49.70 0.31
CA SER A 30 -34.99 49.91 0.62
C SER A 30 -35.82 49.54 -0.61
N VAL A 31 -36.72 48.55 -0.47
CA VAL A 31 -37.55 48.04 -1.57
C VAL A 31 -38.95 47.74 -1.07
N THR A 32 -39.96 48.11 -1.84
CA THR A 32 -41.36 47.75 -1.58
C THR A 32 -41.71 46.44 -2.29
N ASN A 33 -42.33 45.51 -1.56
CA ASN A 33 -42.92 44.31 -2.14
C ASN A 33 -44.33 44.66 -2.66
N GLU A 34 -44.51 44.59 -3.98
CA GLU A 34 -45.77 44.94 -4.63
C GLU A 34 -46.88 43.90 -4.39
N TYR A 35 -46.51 42.66 -4.06
CA TYR A 35 -47.47 41.57 -3.81
C TYR A 35 -48.29 41.80 -2.53
N ASP A 36 -47.66 42.26 -1.44
CA ASP A 36 -48.30 42.48 -0.14
C ASP A 36 -48.31 43.95 0.32
N GLY A 37 -47.64 44.84 -0.42
CA GLY A 37 -47.52 46.27 -0.11
C GLY A 37 -46.54 46.58 1.02
N VAL A 38 -45.80 45.59 1.53
CA VAL A 38 -44.87 45.78 2.65
C VAL A 38 -43.59 46.45 2.17
N HIS A 39 -43.18 47.51 2.89
CA HIS A 39 -41.94 48.22 2.63
C HIS A 39 -40.79 47.65 3.48
N HIS A 40 -39.73 47.19 2.82
CA HIS A 40 -38.55 46.60 3.46
C HIS A 40 -37.36 47.57 3.39
N ASP A 41 -37.04 48.24 4.50
CA ASP A 41 -35.91 49.18 4.60
C ASP A 41 -34.77 48.61 5.48
N TYR A 42 -33.66 48.27 4.83
CA TYR A 42 -32.44 47.77 5.48
C TYR A 42 -31.24 48.70 5.31
N THR A 43 -31.46 49.97 4.92
CA THR A 43 -30.40 50.97 4.69
C THR A 43 -29.53 51.27 5.92
N ARG A 44 -30.02 50.93 7.11
CA ARG A 44 -29.29 51.10 8.38
C ARG A 44 -28.28 49.98 8.66
N LYS A 45 -28.30 48.87 7.90
CA LYS A 45 -27.33 47.79 8.06
C LYS A 45 -25.97 48.24 7.55
N LYS A 46 -24.92 47.80 8.25
CA LYS A 46 -23.52 48.11 7.93
C LYS A 46 -22.80 46.83 7.52
N GLY A 47 -21.63 47.00 6.90
CA GLY A 47 -20.76 45.89 6.49
C GLY A 47 -21.01 45.37 5.08
N LEU A 48 -21.87 46.01 4.28
CA LEU A 48 -21.96 45.71 2.85
C LEU A 48 -20.70 46.21 2.15
N VAL A 49 -20.00 45.30 1.47
CA VAL A 49 -18.76 45.57 0.74
C VAL A 49 -19.04 45.76 -0.75
N TRP A 50 -19.90 44.90 -1.31
CA TRP A 50 -20.18 44.89 -2.75
C TRP A 50 -21.52 44.21 -3.02
N GLU A 51 -22.18 44.62 -4.09
CA GLU A 51 -23.45 44.05 -4.55
C GLU A 51 -23.55 44.08 -6.08
N GLN A 52 -24.24 43.10 -6.66
CA GLN A 52 -24.51 43.05 -8.10
C GLN A 52 -25.67 42.10 -8.42
N VAL A 53 -26.43 42.40 -9.48
CA VAL A 53 -27.34 41.44 -10.12
C VAL A 53 -26.68 40.90 -11.39
N PHE A 54 -26.73 39.59 -11.60
CA PHE A 54 -26.26 38.90 -12.78
C PHE A 54 -27.43 38.30 -13.54
N LEU A 55 -27.48 38.54 -14.84
CA LEU A 55 -28.55 38.11 -15.71
C LEU A 55 -28.03 37.08 -16.72
N PRO A 56 -28.76 35.98 -16.99
CA PRO A 56 -28.51 35.13 -18.14
C PRO A 56 -28.92 35.86 -19.43
N GLU A 57 -28.44 35.37 -20.58
CA GLU A 57 -28.64 36.01 -21.89
C GLU A 57 -30.11 36.33 -22.21
N ASN A 58 -31.03 35.43 -21.83
CA ASN A 58 -32.46 35.57 -22.14
C ASN A 58 -33.24 36.41 -21.11
N ALA A 59 -32.63 36.87 -20.01
CA ALA A 59 -33.35 37.64 -19.01
C ALA A 59 -33.61 39.10 -19.48
N PRO A 60 -34.80 39.66 -19.19
CA PRO A 60 -35.08 41.07 -19.42
C PRO A 60 -34.03 41.99 -18.79
N VAL A 61 -33.52 42.96 -19.55
CA VAL A 61 -32.41 43.83 -19.13
C VAL A 61 -32.82 44.71 -17.94
N GLU A 62 -34.10 45.06 -17.82
CA GLU A 62 -34.65 45.79 -16.67
C GLU A 62 -34.51 45.03 -15.35
N TRP A 63 -34.35 43.71 -15.38
CA TRP A 63 -34.10 42.90 -14.17
C TRP A 63 -32.69 43.09 -13.61
N GLN A 64 -31.84 43.89 -14.26
CA GLN A 64 -30.60 44.37 -13.69
C GLN A 64 -30.86 45.21 -12.42
N ASP A 65 -32.05 45.82 -12.32
CA ASP A 65 -32.59 46.38 -11.09
C ASP A 65 -33.22 45.27 -10.22
N ARG A 66 -32.67 45.08 -9.02
CA ARG A 66 -33.12 44.04 -8.08
C ARG A 66 -34.58 44.19 -7.67
N ALA A 67 -35.10 45.42 -7.53
CA ALA A 67 -36.48 45.64 -7.14
C ALA A 67 -37.43 45.17 -8.23
N ILE A 68 -37.07 45.40 -9.50
CA ILE A 68 -37.85 44.92 -10.65
C ILE A 68 -37.79 43.38 -10.72
N LEU A 69 -36.60 42.79 -10.65
CA LEU A 69 -36.42 41.33 -10.70
C LEU A 69 -37.25 40.61 -9.62
N TRP A 70 -37.10 41.01 -8.36
CA TRP A 70 -37.72 40.28 -7.25
C TRP A 70 -39.22 40.52 -7.13
N ASN A 71 -39.73 41.68 -7.56
CA ASN A 71 -41.18 41.87 -7.71
C ASN A 71 -41.74 41.04 -8.88
N ALA A 72 -41.01 40.88 -9.99
CA ALA A 72 -41.41 39.98 -11.07
C ALA A 72 -41.47 38.51 -10.61
N VAL A 73 -40.58 38.09 -9.70
CA VAL A 73 -40.63 36.76 -9.07
C VAL A 73 -41.81 36.62 -8.12
N GLU A 74 -42.09 37.62 -7.26
CA GLU A 74 -43.24 37.61 -6.35
C GLU A 74 -44.55 37.55 -7.11
N ASP A 75 -44.69 38.31 -8.21
CA ASP A 75 -45.88 38.30 -9.06
C ASP A 75 -46.05 36.95 -9.78
N ALA A 76 -44.99 36.34 -10.30
CA ALA A 76 -45.09 35.06 -11.00
C ALA A 76 -45.61 33.91 -10.11
N GLU A 77 -45.51 34.06 -8.78
CA GLU A 77 -45.84 33.05 -7.79
C GLU A 77 -47.19 33.33 -7.11
N LYS A 78 -48.21 32.52 -7.42
CA LYS A 78 -49.60 32.83 -7.03
C LYS A 78 -50.09 32.12 -5.76
N SER A 79 -49.33 31.20 -5.16
CA SER A 79 -49.78 30.46 -3.97
C SER A 79 -49.18 31.00 -2.67
N LYS A 80 -49.90 30.86 -1.56
CA LYS A 80 -49.44 31.34 -0.23
C LYS A 80 -48.18 30.62 0.28
N ASP A 81 -47.89 29.44 -0.26
CA ASP A 81 -46.79 28.55 0.08
C ASP A 81 -45.69 28.49 -1.00
N SER A 82 -45.76 29.37 -2.01
CA SER A 82 -44.78 29.45 -3.09
C SER A 82 -43.34 29.51 -2.58
N ARG A 83 -42.46 28.76 -3.26
CA ARG A 83 -41.01 28.87 -3.14
C ARG A 83 -40.58 29.96 -4.10
N LEU A 84 -39.98 31.03 -3.57
CA LEU A 84 -39.72 32.26 -4.32
C LEU A 84 -38.32 32.28 -4.90
N ALA A 85 -37.32 31.96 -4.07
CA ALA A 85 -35.91 31.99 -4.45
C ALA A 85 -35.11 30.91 -3.70
N ARG A 86 -33.88 30.68 -4.15
CA ARG A 86 -32.86 29.94 -3.41
C ARG A 86 -31.79 30.92 -2.94
N GLU A 87 -31.38 30.80 -1.69
CA GLU A 87 -30.32 31.61 -1.10
C GLU A 87 -29.14 30.71 -0.78
N PHE A 88 -27.96 31.02 -1.30
CA PHE A 88 -26.69 30.50 -0.79
C PHE A 88 -26.03 31.53 0.11
N VAL A 89 -25.45 31.05 1.21
CA VAL A 89 -24.52 31.82 2.04
C VAL A 89 -23.19 31.12 2.01
N VAL A 90 -22.15 31.80 1.51
CA VAL A 90 -20.80 31.26 1.37
C VAL A 90 -19.79 32.09 2.15
N ALA A 91 -18.80 31.44 2.78
CA ALA A 91 -17.68 32.16 3.39
C ALA A 91 -16.62 32.50 2.33
N LEU A 92 -16.10 33.71 2.36
CA LEU A 92 -15.00 34.16 1.51
C LEU A 92 -13.67 34.06 2.28
N PRO A 93 -12.56 33.64 1.62
CA PRO A 93 -11.27 33.58 2.28
C PRO A 93 -10.74 34.97 2.65
N ARG A 94 -10.19 35.12 3.87
CA ARG A 94 -9.60 36.39 4.34
C ARG A 94 -8.21 36.64 3.77
N GLU A 95 -7.62 35.59 3.21
CA GLU A 95 -6.36 35.60 2.48
C GLU A 95 -6.49 36.38 1.17
N LEU A 96 -7.72 36.58 0.67
CA LEU A 96 -8.02 37.37 -0.52
C LEU A 96 -8.47 38.78 -0.13
N ASN A 97 -8.01 39.78 -0.88
CA ASN A 97 -8.52 41.15 -0.75
C ASN A 97 -9.93 41.28 -1.38
N ALA A 98 -10.58 42.44 -1.20
CA ALA A 98 -11.95 42.65 -1.66
C ALA A 98 -12.13 42.41 -3.17
N ASP A 99 -11.24 42.93 -4.02
CA ASP A 99 -11.33 42.75 -5.48
C ASP A 99 -11.16 41.28 -5.89
N GLN A 100 -10.27 40.55 -5.21
CA GLN A 100 -10.08 39.12 -5.43
C GLN A 100 -11.28 38.30 -4.97
N GLN A 101 -11.91 38.68 -3.85
CA GLN A 101 -13.15 38.06 -3.38
C GLN A 101 -14.31 38.32 -4.37
N ILE A 102 -14.42 39.52 -4.92
CA ILE A 102 -15.39 39.86 -5.97
C ILE A 102 -15.14 39.04 -7.23
N ALA A 103 -13.89 38.93 -7.67
CA ALA A 103 -13.52 38.16 -8.86
C ALA A 103 -13.84 36.66 -8.69
N LEU A 104 -13.48 36.08 -7.55
CA LEU A 104 -13.81 34.70 -7.17
C LEU A 104 -15.32 34.45 -7.21
N LEU A 105 -16.08 35.30 -6.53
CA LEU A 105 -17.53 35.16 -6.44
C LEU A 105 -18.19 35.33 -7.81
N THR A 106 -17.75 36.30 -8.60
CA THR A 106 -18.22 36.55 -9.96
C THR A 106 -17.98 35.34 -10.86
N GLU A 107 -16.78 34.76 -10.82
CA GLU A 107 -16.43 33.56 -11.59
C GLU A 107 -17.35 32.39 -11.22
N TYR A 108 -17.57 32.15 -9.93
CA TYR A 108 -18.47 31.11 -9.45
C TYR A 108 -19.92 31.30 -9.92
N ILE A 109 -20.46 32.52 -9.77
CA ILE A 109 -21.84 32.83 -10.16
C ILE A 109 -22.05 32.66 -11.66
N GLN A 110 -21.11 33.18 -12.46
CA GLN A 110 -21.19 33.10 -13.91
C GLN A 110 -21.19 31.65 -14.39
N GLN A 111 -20.26 30.83 -13.89
CA GLN A 111 -20.11 29.44 -14.33
C GLN A 111 -21.23 28.53 -13.82
N GLN A 112 -21.70 28.72 -12.58
CA GLN A 112 -22.57 27.73 -11.93
C GLN A 112 -24.06 28.06 -11.94
N PHE A 113 -24.42 29.34 -12.10
CA PHE A 113 -25.81 29.80 -12.03
C PHE A 113 -26.26 30.52 -13.30
N VAL A 114 -25.51 31.54 -13.73
CA VAL A 114 -25.90 32.37 -14.88
C VAL A 114 -25.81 31.58 -16.18
N ALA A 115 -24.72 30.85 -16.39
CA ALA A 115 -24.59 29.93 -17.52
C ALA A 115 -25.67 28.83 -17.53
N ASP A 116 -26.29 28.55 -16.38
CA ASP A 116 -27.37 27.59 -16.24
C ASP A 116 -28.77 28.22 -16.39
N GLY A 117 -28.85 29.52 -16.69
CA GLY A 117 -30.11 30.23 -16.95
C GLY A 117 -30.77 30.86 -15.71
N MET A 118 -30.09 30.94 -14.56
CA MET A 118 -30.61 31.61 -13.37
C MET A 118 -30.19 33.09 -13.33
N CYS A 119 -31.09 33.97 -12.91
CA CYS A 119 -30.67 35.29 -12.43
C CYS A 119 -30.11 35.15 -11.01
N ALA A 120 -29.04 35.89 -10.71
CA ALA A 120 -28.37 35.87 -9.41
C ALA A 120 -28.19 37.29 -8.86
N ASP A 121 -28.83 37.62 -7.75
CA ASP A 121 -28.60 38.85 -6.99
C ASP A 121 -27.66 38.54 -5.82
N VAL A 122 -26.57 39.30 -5.68
CA VAL A 122 -25.50 38.99 -4.72
C VAL A 122 -25.09 40.19 -3.89
N GLY A 123 -24.65 39.91 -2.67
CA GLY A 123 -24.13 40.90 -1.73
C GLY A 123 -23.03 40.30 -0.87
N ILE A 124 -21.83 40.90 -0.89
CA ILE A 124 -20.71 40.58 -0.01
C ILE A 124 -20.83 41.41 1.26
N HIS A 125 -20.78 40.75 2.40
CA HIS A 125 -20.78 41.36 3.73
C HIS A 125 -19.49 41.03 4.46
N ASP A 126 -18.85 42.04 5.06
CA ASP A 126 -17.79 41.86 6.05
C ASP A 126 -18.11 42.73 7.28
N PRO A 127 -18.54 42.13 8.40
CA PRO A 127 -18.81 42.90 9.61
C PRO A 127 -17.51 43.46 10.23
N ASP A 128 -17.55 44.73 10.65
CA ASP A 128 -16.41 45.42 11.27
C ASP A 128 -15.81 44.66 12.48
N THR A 129 -14.54 44.95 12.76
CA THR A 129 -13.77 44.37 13.86
C THR A 129 -14.36 44.70 15.25
N PRO A 130 -14.28 43.78 16.24
CA PRO A 130 -13.77 42.41 16.17
C PRO A 130 -14.86 41.48 15.60
N GLY A 131 -14.58 40.88 14.45
CA GLY A 131 -15.62 40.07 13.79
C GLY A 131 -15.40 39.70 12.34
N HIS A 132 -14.41 40.29 11.63
CA HIS A 132 -14.11 40.04 10.20
C HIS A 132 -14.54 38.65 9.80
N ASN A 133 -15.52 38.51 8.93
CA ASN A 133 -16.03 37.23 8.47
C ASN A 133 -16.67 37.48 7.11
N PRO A 134 -15.85 37.74 6.08
CA PRO A 134 -16.36 38.07 4.77
C PRO A 134 -17.18 36.88 4.27
N HIS A 135 -18.43 37.14 3.91
CA HIS A 135 -19.36 36.15 3.40
C HIS A 135 -20.25 36.77 2.33
N ALA A 136 -20.72 35.96 1.39
CA ALA A 136 -21.64 36.41 0.36
C ALA A 136 -23.00 35.75 0.53
N HIS A 137 -24.05 36.56 0.39
CA HIS A 137 -25.39 36.08 0.10
C HIS A 137 -25.56 36.03 -1.43
N ILE A 138 -26.08 34.93 -1.95
CA ILE A 138 -26.39 34.73 -3.38
C ILE A 138 -27.84 34.29 -3.49
N LEU A 139 -28.70 35.15 -4.03
CA LEU A 139 -30.12 34.90 -4.20
C LEU A 139 -30.41 34.57 -5.66
N LEU A 140 -30.93 33.37 -5.90
CA LEU A 140 -31.13 32.79 -7.21
C LEU A 140 -32.62 32.63 -7.53
N THR A 141 -32.98 32.95 -8.76
CA THR A 141 -34.29 32.60 -9.32
C THR A 141 -34.40 31.09 -9.44
N ILE A 142 -35.56 30.54 -9.04
CA ILE A 142 -35.82 29.09 -9.10
C ILE A 142 -36.84 28.71 -10.17
N ARG A 143 -37.14 29.65 -11.07
CA ARG A 143 -37.97 29.43 -12.23
C ARG A 143 -37.09 29.62 -13.48
N PRO A 144 -37.11 28.70 -14.45
CA PRO A 144 -36.38 28.88 -15.69
C PRO A 144 -37.06 29.92 -16.58
N LEU A 145 -36.27 30.50 -17.48
CA LEU A 145 -36.75 31.40 -18.55
C LEU A 145 -36.82 30.64 -19.87
N ASP A 146 -37.78 31.00 -20.71
CA ASP A 146 -37.76 30.61 -22.12
C ASP A 146 -36.87 31.55 -22.95
N ASP A 147 -36.73 31.25 -24.24
CA ASP A 147 -35.91 32.01 -25.19
C ASP A 147 -36.45 33.43 -25.46
N HIS A 148 -37.59 33.80 -24.87
CA HIS A 148 -38.21 35.11 -24.98
C HIS A 148 -38.20 35.87 -23.64
N GLY A 149 -37.45 35.37 -22.65
CA GLY A 149 -37.35 35.98 -21.33
C GLY A 149 -38.62 35.88 -20.48
N LYS A 150 -39.49 34.91 -20.77
CA LYS A 150 -40.69 34.64 -19.97
C LYS A 150 -40.46 33.48 -19.02
N TRP A 151 -41.09 33.59 -17.86
CA TRP A 151 -41.12 32.60 -16.79
C TRP A 151 -41.76 31.26 -17.23
N GLN A 152 -40.96 30.20 -17.39
CA GLN A 152 -41.45 28.84 -17.61
C GLN A 152 -42.10 28.25 -16.34
N TYR A 153 -43.00 27.27 -16.45
CA TYR A 153 -43.59 26.64 -15.26
C TYR A 153 -42.56 25.83 -14.46
N LYS A 154 -42.64 25.90 -13.12
CA LYS A 154 -41.89 25.02 -12.21
C LYS A 154 -42.44 23.59 -12.21
N THR A 155 -43.76 23.48 -12.30
CA THR A 155 -44.49 22.23 -12.44
C THR A 155 -45.57 22.40 -13.49
N GLU A 156 -45.73 21.39 -14.34
CA GLU A 156 -46.82 21.32 -15.31
C GLU A 156 -47.90 20.37 -14.80
N LYS A 157 -49.17 20.70 -15.07
CA LYS A 157 -50.29 19.85 -14.67
C LYS A 157 -50.28 18.55 -15.49
N GLU A 158 -50.29 17.43 -14.79
CA GLU A 158 -50.33 16.10 -15.40
C GLU A 158 -51.72 15.47 -15.19
N TYR A 159 -52.42 15.18 -16.29
CA TYR A 159 -53.74 14.56 -16.29
C TYR A 159 -53.61 13.04 -16.27
N LEU A 160 -54.23 12.40 -15.27
CA LEU A 160 -54.26 10.95 -15.15
C LEU A 160 -55.31 10.39 -16.12
N CYS A 161 -54.83 9.84 -17.22
CA CYS A 161 -55.63 9.28 -18.29
C CYS A 161 -55.61 7.74 -18.18
N ILE A 162 -56.63 7.09 -18.71
CA ILE A 162 -56.80 5.65 -18.67
C ILE A 162 -56.91 5.08 -20.08
N ARG A 163 -56.38 3.87 -20.29
CA ARG A 163 -56.57 3.06 -21.50
C ARG A 163 -56.66 1.59 -21.09
N GLY A 164 -57.85 1.00 -21.20
CA GLY A 164 -58.12 -0.30 -20.59
C GLY A 164 -57.96 -0.21 -19.07
N ASP A 165 -57.10 -1.06 -18.50
CA ASP A 165 -56.80 -1.08 -17.05
C ASP A 165 -55.55 -0.25 -16.68
N GLU A 166 -54.88 0.38 -17.65
CA GLU A 166 -53.64 1.14 -17.44
C GLU A 166 -53.94 2.62 -17.19
N GLU A 167 -53.42 3.20 -16.10
CA GLU A 167 -53.48 4.64 -15.80
C GLU A 167 -52.10 5.29 -15.99
N ARG A 168 -52.03 6.36 -16.78
CA ARG A 168 -50.80 7.12 -17.03
C ARG A 168 -51.06 8.62 -17.08
N GLY A 169 -50.09 9.39 -16.62
CA GLY A 169 -50.17 10.84 -16.62
C GLY A 169 -49.61 11.49 -17.88
N PHE A 170 -50.33 12.48 -18.42
CA PHE A 170 -49.94 13.25 -19.59
C PHE A 170 -50.08 14.75 -19.33
N THR A 171 -49.12 15.54 -19.81
CA THR A 171 -49.24 17.01 -19.81
C THR A 171 -50.30 17.47 -20.82
N ALA A 172 -50.61 18.77 -20.82
CA ALA A 172 -51.56 19.32 -21.79
C ALA A 172 -51.06 19.18 -23.24
N SER A 173 -49.75 19.36 -23.46
CA SER A 173 -49.11 19.23 -24.77
C SER A 173 -49.04 17.77 -25.24
N GLU A 174 -48.77 16.83 -24.33
CA GLU A 174 -48.71 15.39 -24.64
C GLU A 174 -50.08 14.78 -24.93
N PHE A 175 -51.14 15.31 -24.30
CA PHE A 175 -52.45 14.69 -24.33
C PHE A 175 -53.05 14.58 -25.74
N LEU A 176 -52.77 15.52 -26.65
CA LEU A 176 -53.28 15.44 -28.02
C LEU A 176 -52.78 14.18 -28.74
N GLN A 177 -51.52 13.82 -28.56
CA GLN A 177 -50.97 12.59 -29.12
C GLN A 177 -51.48 11.37 -28.36
N ALA A 178 -51.47 11.41 -27.02
CA ALA A 178 -51.96 10.31 -26.20
C ALA A 178 -53.42 9.96 -26.51
N GLN A 179 -54.24 10.97 -26.81
CA GLN A 179 -55.64 10.77 -27.21
C GLN A 179 -55.75 9.98 -28.52
N ASN A 180 -54.86 10.23 -29.50
CA ASN A 180 -54.81 9.45 -30.74
C ASN A 180 -54.37 7.99 -30.50
N GLU A 181 -53.63 7.74 -29.43
CA GLU A 181 -53.18 6.40 -28.99
C GLU A 181 -54.21 5.69 -28.07
N GLY A 182 -55.41 6.27 -27.94
CA GLY A 182 -56.53 5.70 -27.19
C GLY A 182 -56.57 6.02 -25.70
N TRP A 183 -55.80 7.00 -25.22
CA TRP A 183 -55.86 7.44 -23.82
C TRP A 183 -56.97 8.44 -23.57
N GLU A 184 -57.76 8.21 -22.51
CA GLU A 184 -58.89 9.06 -22.14
C GLU A 184 -58.73 9.72 -20.78
N LYS A 185 -59.07 11.01 -20.69
CA LYS A 185 -59.13 11.72 -19.41
C LYS A 185 -60.24 11.15 -18.54
N GLN A 186 -59.94 10.99 -17.25
CA GLN A 186 -60.92 10.58 -16.25
C GLN A 186 -61.57 11.79 -15.59
N TYR A 187 -62.87 11.74 -15.33
CA TYR A 187 -63.62 12.78 -14.63
C TYR A 187 -64.34 12.18 -13.41
N PRO A 188 -64.58 12.96 -12.35
CA PRO A 188 -65.33 12.48 -11.20
C PRO A 188 -66.84 12.46 -11.53
N TYR A 189 -67.48 11.29 -11.42
CA TYR A 189 -68.92 11.06 -11.55
C TYR A 189 -69.54 10.67 -10.21
N LEU A 190 -70.83 10.98 -10.02
CA LEU A 190 -71.57 10.65 -8.80
C LEU A 190 -72.21 9.25 -8.90
N VAL A 191 -71.69 8.30 -8.13
CA VAL A 191 -72.30 6.98 -7.92
C VAL A 191 -72.92 6.98 -6.52
N GLY A 192 -74.23 7.23 -6.45
CA GLY A 192 -74.92 7.53 -5.20
C GLY A 192 -74.36 8.81 -4.55
N LYS A 193 -73.76 8.70 -3.36
CA LYS A 193 -73.10 9.81 -2.64
C LYS A 193 -71.58 9.89 -2.85
N LYS A 194 -70.97 8.94 -3.57
CA LYS A 194 -69.51 8.85 -3.75
C LYS A 194 -69.09 9.41 -5.11
N LYS A 195 -67.91 10.04 -5.16
CA LYS A 195 -67.25 10.44 -6.40
C LYS A 195 -66.35 9.31 -6.88
N VAL A 196 -66.58 8.83 -8.10
CA VAL A 196 -65.76 7.80 -8.75
C VAL A 196 -65.20 8.38 -10.04
N TYR A 197 -63.90 8.17 -10.29
CA TYR A 197 -63.26 8.62 -11.53
C TYR A 197 -63.44 7.56 -12.62
N MET A 198 -63.86 7.99 -13.81
CA MET A 198 -64.04 7.15 -14.99
C MET A 198 -63.97 7.99 -16.27
N THR A 199 -63.90 7.35 -17.44
CA THR A 199 -63.91 8.04 -18.74
C THR A 199 -65.25 8.73 -18.99
N THR A 200 -65.29 9.59 -20.02
CA THR A 200 -66.58 10.20 -20.43
C THR A 200 -67.53 9.12 -20.96
N ALA A 201 -67.02 8.20 -21.79
CA ALA A 201 -67.80 7.11 -22.38
C ALA A 201 -68.40 6.20 -21.31
N ASP A 202 -67.62 5.79 -20.29
CA ASP A 202 -68.11 4.93 -19.20
C ASP A 202 -69.17 5.63 -18.35
N GLY A 203 -68.96 6.91 -18.04
CA GLY A 203 -69.91 7.69 -17.26
C GLY A 203 -71.26 7.88 -17.98
N GLU A 204 -71.21 8.10 -19.30
CA GLU A 204 -72.41 8.20 -20.13
C GLU A 204 -73.12 6.86 -20.31
N ALA A 205 -72.37 5.77 -20.55
CA ALA A 205 -72.92 4.42 -20.64
C ALA A 205 -73.65 3.98 -19.35
N GLN A 206 -73.20 4.47 -18.19
CA GLN A 206 -73.83 4.22 -16.88
C GLN A 206 -74.91 5.27 -16.50
N GLY A 207 -75.17 6.27 -17.35
CA GLY A 207 -76.15 7.33 -17.07
C GLY A 207 -75.81 8.22 -15.87
N LEU A 208 -74.53 8.32 -15.50
CA LEU A 208 -74.07 9.02 -14.30
C LEU A 208 -73.89 10.53 -14.55
N LYS A 209 -74.18 11.34 -13.53
CA LYS A 209 -73.94 12.79 -13.59
C LYS A 209 -72.49 13.13 -13.22
N ARG A 210 -71.80 13.85 -14.11
CA ARG A 210 -70.46 14.39 -13.86
C ARG A 210 -70.48 15.39 -12.71
N ALA A 211 -69.60 15.21 -11.73
CA ALA A 211 -69.49 16.06 -10.53
C ALA A 211 -68.62 17.31 -10.76
N SER A 212 -67.68 17.27 -11.69
CA SER A 212 -66.78 18.38 -12.03
C SER A 212 -66.32 18.31 -13.47
N LYS A 213 -66.12 19.47 -14.11
CA LYS A 213 -65.48 19.59 -15.42
C LYS A 213 -63.96 19.41 -15.40
N HIS A 214 -63.36 19.33 -14.21
CA HIS A 214 -61.91 19.17 -14.06
C HIS A 214 -61.55 17.68 -14.01
N PRO A 215 -60.73 17.20 -14.95
CA PRO A 215 -60.30 15.81 -14.98
C PRO A 215 -59.38 15.48 -13.79
N LYS A 216 -59.24 14.19 -13.51
CA LYS A 216 -58.26 13.64 -12.56
C LYS A 216 -56.87 14.10 -12.98
N SER A 217 -56.09 14.61 -12.03
CA SER A 217 -54.70 15.01 -12.24
C SER A 217 -53.86 14.60 -11.05
N THR A 218 -52.54 14.57 -11.25
CA THR A 218 -51.61 14.38 -10.13
C THR A 218 -51.72 15.54 -9.13
N THR A 219 -51.38 15.28 -7.88
CA THR A 219 -51.46 16.27 -6.79
C THR A 219 -50.48 17.42 -6.97
N TYR A 220 -49.26 17.13 -7.44
CA TYR A 220 -48.17 18.10 -7.52
C TYR A 220 -47.76 18.49 -8.95
N GLY A 221 -48.36 17.86 -9.96
CA GLY A 221 -47.91 18.01 -11.35
C GLY A 221 -46.59 17.29 -11.61
N ARG A 222 -46.13 17.37 -12.86
CA ARG A 222 -44.79 16.96 -13.28
C ARG A 222 -43.83 18.12 -13.09
N GLN A 223 -42.65 17.89 -12.51
CA GLN A 223 -41.65 18.96 -12.39
C GLN A 223 -41.06 19.31 -13.76
N ASN A 224 -40.76 20.60 -13.96
CA ASN A 224 -39.94 21.01 -15.10
C ASN A 224 -38.54 20.41 -14.92
N PRO A 225 -37.97 19.70 -15.90
CA PRO A 225 -36.68 19.01 -15.77
C PRO A 225 -35.53 19.93 -15.34
N ILE A 226 -35.53 21.19 -15.77
CA ILE A 226 -34.54 22.19 -15.37
C ILE A 226 -34.71 22.51 -13.88
N THR A 227 -35.94 22.77 -13.47
CA THR A 227 -36.26 23.07 -12.06
C THR A 227 -35.96 21.87 -11.16
N GLU A 228 -36.28 20.65 -11.61
CA GLU A 228 -36.00 19.41 -10.90
C GLU A 228 -34.49 19.24 -10.69
N ARG A 229 -33.68 19.35 -11.76
CA ARG A 229 -32.22 19.28 -11.67
C ARG A 229 -31.66 20.33 -10.73
N TRP A 230 -32.09 21.59 -10.85
CA TRP A 230 -31.64 22.64 -9.94
C TRP A 230 -31.93 22.30 -8.47
N ASN A 231 -32.98 21.54 -8.17
CA ASN A 231 -33.39 21.21 -6.82
C ASN A 231 -32.92 19.83 -6.35
N SER A 232 -32.12 19.11 -7.14
CA SER A 232 -31.62 17.79 -6.77
C SER A 232 -30.47 17.88 -5.75
N GLU A 233 -30.32 16.83 -4.95
CA GLU A 233 -29.19 16.68 -4.03
C GLU A 233 -27.85 16.57 -4.78
N SER A 234 -27.85 15.86 -5.92
CA SER A 234 -26.67 15.73 -6.77
C SER A 234 -26.16 17.09 -7.27
N GLN A 235 -27.06 17.98 -7.68
CA GLN A 235 -26.69 19.32 -8.13
C GLN A 235 -26.12 20.16 -6.98
N LEU A 236 -26.64 20.02 -5.76
CA LEU A 236 -26.08 20.69 -4.59
C LEU A 236 -24.64 20.24 -4.28
N ILE A 237 -24.35 18.94 -4.43
CA ILE A 237 -22.98 18.42 -4.27
C ILE A 237 -22.05 19.02 -5.34
N LEU A 238 -22.49 19.10 -6.59
CA LEU A 238 -21.72 19.72 -7.67
C LEU A 238 -21.42 21.19 -7.39
N TRP A 239 -22.42 21.97 -6.96
CA TRP A 239 -22.21 23.37 -6.59
C TRP A 239 -21.25 23.56 -5.42
N ARG A 240 -21.29 22.65 -4.43
CA ARG A 240 -20.36 22.63 -3.30
C ARG A 240 -18.93 22.32 -3.73
N SER A 241 -18.75 21.31 -4.58
CA SER A 241 -17.44 20.99 -5.15
C SER A 241 -16.88 22.15 -5.94
N ALA A 242 -17.66 22.70 -6.88
CA ALA A 242 -17.24 23.82 -7.72
C ALA A 242 -16.85 25.05 -6.89
N TRP A 243 -17.53 25.31 -5.76
CA TRP A 243 -17.14 26.39 -4.85
C TRP A 243 -15.79 26.14 -4.21
N ALA A 244 -15.53 24.93 -3.69
CA ALA A 244 -14.22 24.58 -3.13
C ALA A 244 -13.12 24.69 -4.19
N ASP A 245 -13.37 24.20 -5.41
CA ASP A 245 -12.40 24.20 -6.51
C ASP A 245 -12.03 25.63 -6.93
N ILE A 246 -13.03 26.50 -7.12
CA ILE A 246 -12.80 27.91 -7.48
C ILE A 246 -12.13 28.67 -6.33
N VAL A 247 -12.54 28.45 -5.07
CA VAL A 247 -11.86 29.06 -3.92
C VAL A 247 -10.38 28.66 -3.87
N ASN A 248 -10.08 27.37 -4.05
CA ASN A 248 -8.71 26.86 -4.05
C ASN A 248 -7.87 27.43 -5.20
N LEU A 249 -8.46 27.56 -6.39
CA LEU A 249 -7.81 28.19 -7.54
C LEU A 249 -7.42 29.65 -7.26
N HIS A 250 -8.32 30.42 -6.66
CA HIS A 250 -8.04 31.83 -6.30
C HIS A 250 -7.02 31.96 -5.17
N LEU A 251 -7.06 31.07 -4.17
CA LEU A 251 -6.03 30.99 -3.12
C LEU A 251 -4.66 30.67 -3.70
N GLU A 252 -4.59 29.76 -4.67
CA GLU A 252 -3.34 29.41 -5.37
C GLU A 252 -2.79 30.59 -6.18
N ARG A 253 -3.64 31.32 -6.91
CA ARG A 253 -3.24 32.50 -7.70
C ARG A 253 -2.56 33.60 -6.87
N VAL A 254 -2.91 33.72 -5.58
CA VAL A 254 -2.29 34.68 -4.66
C VAL A 254 -1.11 34.09 -3.87
N GLY A 255 -0.71 32.85 -4.16
CA GLY A 255 0.39 32.16 -3.48
C GLY A 255 0.05 31.68 -2.08
N SER A 256 -1.23 31.58 -1.71
CA SER A 256 -1.64 31.04 -0.40
C SER A 256 -1.45 29.53 -0.37
N THR A 257 -0.94 29.00 0.74
CA THR A 257 -0.86 27.55 1.00
C THR A 257 -2.16 26.97 1.54
N GLU A 258 -3.11 27.81 1.93
CA GLU A 258 -4.40 27.41 2.47
C GLU A 258 -5.28 26.75 1.40
N ARG A 259 -6.02 25.71 1.77
CA ARG A 259 -6.99 25.04 0.89
C ARG A 259 -8.25 24.67 1.66
N VAL A 260 -9.37 24.68 0.96
CA VAL A 260 -10.69 24.30 1.48
C VAL A 260 -11.16 23.01 0.82
N ASP A 261 -11.96 22.22 1.53
CA ASP A 261 -12.59 21.01 1.00
C ASP A 261 -14.08 21.04 1.37
N HIS A 262 -14.93 20.71 0.40
CA HIS A 262 -16.38 20.69 0.60
C HIS A 262 -16.86 19.43 1.34
N ARG A 263 -16.05 18.38 1.34
CA ARG A 263 -16.33 17.10 1.98
C ARG A 263 -16.18 17.19 3.48
N SER A 264 -17.00 16.42 4.18
CA SER A 264 -16.90 16.21 5.63
C SER A 264 -15.58 15.54 6.02
N HIS A 265 -15.21 15.59 7.30
CA HIS A 265 -14.04 14.86 7.81
C HIS A 265 -14.14 13.36 7.54
N ALA A 266 -15.33 12.77 7.71
CA ALA A 266 -15.58 11.36 7.41
C ALA A 266 -15.31 11.01 5.94
N GLU A 267 -15.83 11.80 5.00
CA GLU A 267 -15.60 11.60 3.55
C GLU A 267 -14.13 11.81 3.13
N ARG A 268 -13.37 12.56 3.93
CA ARG A 268 -11.93 12.76 3.75
C ARG A 268 -11.08 11.66 4.42
N GLY A 269 -11.70 10.74 5.17
CA GLY A 269 -10.98 9.73 5.96
C GLY A 269 -10.20 10.31 7.13
N LEU A 270 -10.63 11.47 7.66
CA LEU A 270 -10.02 12.09 8.83
C LEU A 270 -10.70 11.58 10.10
N ASP A 271 -9.90 11.10 11.04
CA ASP A 271 -10.35 10.72 12.39
C ASP A 271 -10.58 11.92 13.31
N GLU A 272 -10.26 13.13 12.84
CA GLU A 272 -10.44 14.36 13.58
C GLU A 272 -11.93 14.69 13.78
N GLN A 273 -12.25 15.22 14.95
CA GLN A 273 -13.60 15.66 15.28
C GLN A 273 -13.85 17.06 14.69
N PRO A 274 -14.95 17.28 13.95
CA PRO A 274 -15.28 18.61 13.44
C PRO A 274 -15.80 19.51 14.55
N THR A 275 -15.44 20.79 14.51
CA THR A 275 -15.99 21.80 15.43
C THR A 275 -17.45 22.08 15.15
N ILE A 276 -18.20 22.48 16.18
CA ILE A 276 -19.61 22.86 16.06
C ILE A 276 -19.79 24.36 15.81
N HIS A 277 -20.92 24.74 15.18
CA HIS A 277 -21.26 26.15 14.98
C HIS A 277 -21.66 26.83 16.30
N GLU A 278 -20.85 27.80 16.73
CA GLU A 278 -21.04 28.47 18.03
C GLU A 278 -22.28 29.38 18.05
N GLY A 279 -22.45 30.19 17.01
CA GLY A 279 -23.54 31.17 16.87
C GLY A 279 -23.28 32.52 17.55
N VAL A 280 -24.08 33.53 17.19
CA VAL A 280 -23.91 34.92 17.62
C VAL A 280 -24.04 35.07 19.15
N ALA A 281 -24.99 34.35 19.77
CA ALA A 281 -25.20 34.40 21.21
C ALA A 281 -23.97 33.89 22.00
N ALA A 282 -23.37 32.77 21.57
CA ALA A 282 -22.17 32.23 22.19
C ALA A 282 -20.99 33.21 22.09
N ARG A 283 -20.77 33.80 20.92
CA ARG A 283 -19.73 34.84 20.72
C ARG A 283 -19.97 36.11 21.54
N ALA A 284 -21.22 36.53 21.68
CA ALA A 284 -21.58 37.69 22.50
C ALA A 284 -21.35 37.44 24.00
N MET A 285 -21.56 36.21 24.49
CA MET A 285 -21.22 35.82 25.87
C MET A 285 -19.71 35.87 26.10
N GLU A 286 -18.91 35.29 25.20
CA GLU A 286 -17.43 35.32 25.30
C GLU A 286 -16.88 36.76 25.29
N LYS A 287 -17.46 37.66 24.48
CA LYS A 287 -17.06 39.09 24.47
C LYS A 287 -17.32 39.78 25.81
N LYS A 288 -18.25 39.27 26.62
CA LYS A 288 -18.53 39.74 27.98
C LYS A 288 -17.70 39.00 29.04
N GLY A 289 -16.78 38.12 28.64
CA GLY A 289 -15.96 37.30 29.53
C GLY A 289 -16.70 36.08 30.10
N ILE A 290 -17.88 35.74 29.58
CA ILE A 290 -18.65 34.56 30.01
C ILE A 290 -18.32 33.40 29.06
N ILE A 291 -17.79 32.32 29.60
CA ILE A 291 -17.46 31.12 28.83
C ILE A 291 -18.76 30.47 28.35
N SER A 292 -18.86 30.24 27.04
CA SER A 292 -19.98 29.50 26.45
C SER A 292 -19.63 28.02 26.32
N ASP A 293 -20.55 27.13 26.72
CA ASP A 293 -20.41 25.67 26.56
C ASP A 293 -20.00 25.25 25.14
N ARG A 294 -20.52 25.93 24.12
CA ARG A 294 -20.19 25.65 22.71
C ARG A 294 -18.77 26.05 22.34
N CYS A 295 -18.31 27.18 22.87
CA CYS A 295 -16.94 27.66 22.66
C CYS A 295 -15.95 26.76 23.39
N GLU A 296 -16.29 26.32 24.60
CA GLU A 296 -15.50 25.38 25.40
C GLU A 296 -15.37 24.02 24.71
N LEU A 297 -16.48 23.48 24.21
CA LEU A 297 -16.47 22.23 23.44
C LEU A 297 -15.56 22.34 22.20
N ASN A 298 -15.61 23.46 21.46
CA ASN A 298 -14.71 23.69 20.33
C ASN A 298 -13.24 23.84 20.75
N ARG A 299 -12.95 24.39 21.94
CA ARG A 299 -11.60 24.42 22.51
C ARG A 299 -11.11 23.01 22.79
N GLN A 300 -11.95 22.17 23.40
CA GLN A 300 -11.64 20.76 23.68
C GLN A 300 -11.39 19.97 22.39
N ILE A 301 -12.29 20.06 21.40
CA ILE A 301 -12.15 19.38 20.10
C ILE A 301 -10.80 19.73 19.44
N LYS A 302 -10.40 21.01 19.48
CA LYS A 302 -9.12 21.45 18.92
C LYS A 302 -7.93 20.88 19.67
N ALA A 303 -8.00 20.81 21.01
CA ALA A 303 -6.95 20.21 21.84
C ALA A 303 -6.84 18.69 21.57
N ASP A 304 -7.96 17.98 21.50
CA ASP A 304 -8.02 16.55 21.22
C ASP A 304 -7.46 16.22 19.82
N ASN A 305 -7.84 17.01 18.80
CA ASN A 305 -7.32 16.83 17.45
C ASN A 305 -5.80 17.12 17.38
N ALA A 306 -5.28 18.07 18.17
CA ALA A 306 -3.84 18.31 18.25
C ALA A 306 -3.11 17.11 18.87
N LEU A 307 -3.61 16.58 19.98
CA LEU A 307 -3.07 15.37 20.61
C LEU A 307 -3.13 14.16 19.68
N LEU A 308 -4.23 14.00 18.93
CA LEU A 308 -4.38 12.91 17.96
C LEU A 308 -3.29 12.95 16.87
N ARG A 309 -2.91 14.14 16.40
CA ARG A 309 -1.82 14.30 15.43
C ARG A 309 -0.47 13.91 16.04
N GLU A 310 -0.17 14.40 17.23
CA GLU A 310 1.07 14.05 17.95
C GLU A 310 1.17 12.53 18.19
N LEU A 311 0.08 11.88 18.58
CA LEU A 311 0.04 10.43 18.77
C LEU A 311 0.26 9.68 17.45
N LYS A 312 -0.32 10.13 16.34
CA LYS A 312 -0.11 9.53 15.02
C LYS A 312 1.35 9.66 14.58
N ASP A 313 1.96 10.83 14.78
CA ASP A 313 3.37 11.06 14.46
C ASP A 313 4.27 10.15 15.33
N LEU A 314 3.98 10.03 16.62
CA LEU A 314 4.70 9.14 17.54
C LEU A 314 4.59 7.67 17.10
N VAL A 315 3.40 7.20 16.73
CA VAL A 315 3.21 5.83 16.23
C VAL A 315 3.98 5.59 14.93
N SER A 316 4.01 6.57 14.02
CA SER A 316 4.79 6.48 12.78
C SER A 316 6.28 6.34 13.08
N MET A 317 6.83 7.20 13.94
CA MET A 317 8.23 7.13 14.36
C MET A 317 8.57 5.80 15.03
N LEU A 318 7.70 5.31 15.92
CA LEU A 318 7.91 4.01 16.58
C LEU A 318 7.89 2.85 15.57
N THR A 319 7.01 2.92 14.56
CA THR A 319 6.92 1.90 13.51
C THR A 319 8.19 1.86 12.66
N GLU A 320 8.73 3.01 12.30
CA GLU A 320 10.01 3.13 11.58
C GLU A 320 11.16 2.58 12.42
N LEU A 321 11.23 2.93 13.71
CA LEU A 321 12.29 2.48 14.62
C LEU A 321 12.27 0.96 14.82
N VAL A 322 11.07 0.36 14.92
CA VAL A 322 10.89 -1.10 14.97
C VAL A 322 11.34 -1.76 13.66
N ALA A 323 11.03 -1.17 12.50
CA ALA A 323 11.47 -1.68 11.21
C ALA A 323 13.01 -1.66 11.06
N ASP A 324 13.66 -0.57 11.48
CA ASP A 324 15.12 -0.44 11.48
C ASP A 324 15.80 -1.47 12.40
N ALA A 325 15.25 -1.67 13.60
CA ALA A 325 15.74 -2.68 14.53
C ALA A 325 15.62 -4.10 13.95
N ALA A 326 14.49 -4.43 13.31
CA ALA A 326 14.28 -5.72 12.67
C ALA A 326 15.27 -5.97 11.50
N SER A 327 15.56 -4.95 10.71
CA SER A 327 16.56 -5.03 9.63
C SER A 327 17.97 -5.27 10.19
N SER A 328 18.37 -4.53 11.22
CA SER A 328 19.67 -4.72 11.90
C SER A 328 19.84 -6.13 12.47
N ILE A 329 18.80 -6.69 13.10
CA ILE A 329 18.81 -8.07 13.61
C ILE A 329 18.99 -9.07 12.46
N THR A 330 18.29 -8.87 11.34
CA THR A 330 18.38 -9.72 10.15
C THR A 330 19.80 -9.74 9.56
N ASP A 331 20.45 -8.57 9.48
CA ASP A 331 21.83 -8.44 9.00
C ASP A 331 22.83 -9.17 9.91
N GLN A 332 22.68 -9.02 11.23
CA GLN A 332 23.54 -9.69 12.20
C GLN A 332 23.36 -11.22 12.18
N LEU A 333 22.12 -11.70 12.11
CA LEU A 333 21.84 -13.14 11.94
C LEU A 333 22.44 -13.69 10.65
N THR A 334 22.39 -12.93 9.55
CA THR A 334 23.00 -13.31 8.27
C THR A 334 24.52 -13.47 8.38
N LYS A 335 25.21 -12.53 9.05
CA LYS A 335 26.66 -12.59 9.28
C LYS A 335 27.06 -13.76 10.18
N LEU A 336 26.30 -14.00 11.25
CA LEU A 336 26.53 -15.13 12.16
C LEU A 336 26.34 -16.46 11.43
N ARG A 337 25.28 -16.59 10.62
CA ARG A 337 25.03 -17.79 9.81
C ARG A 337 26.11 -18.02 8.75
N GLU A 338 26.58 -16.97 8.08
CA GLU A 338 27.73 -17.05 7.17
C GLU A 338 28.94 -17.63 7.90
N LYS A 339 29.25 -17.09 9.08
CA LYS A 339 30.36 -17.53 9.92
C LYS A 339 30.24 -19.01 10.31
N LEU A 340 29.05 -19.46 10.72
CA LEU A 340 28.78 -20.87 11.02
C LEU A 340 29.09 -21.78 9.82
N ILE A 341 28.64 -21.40 8.61
CA ILE A 341 28.88 -22.18 7.38
C ILE A 341 30.38 -22.29 7.09
N VAL A 342 31.12 -21.18 7.24
CA VAL A 342 32.57 -21.14 7.02
C VAL A 342 33.31 -22.03 8.02
N ILE A 343 32.98 -21.96 9.31
CA ILE A 343 33.61 -22.78 10.36
C ILE A 343 33.32 -24.27 10.11
N CYS A 344 32.07 -24.65 9.83
CA CYS A 344 31.72 -26.03 9.47
C CYS A 344 32.52 -26.52 8.26
N TYR A 345 32.72 -25.68 7.24
CA TYR A 345 33.56 -26.02 6.08
C TYR A 345 35.02 -26.24 6.46
N GLN A 346 35.59 -25.36 7.30
CA GLN A 346 36.98 -25.47 7.76
C GLN A 346 37.21 -26.76 8.55
N ILE A 347 36.32 -27.08 9.50
CA ILE A 347 36.38 -28.33 10.28
C ILE A 347 36.35 -29.54 9.36
N LYS A 348 35.39 -29.61 8.42
CA LYS A 348 35.29 -30.75 7.49
C LYS A 348 36.50 -30.85 6.56
N ALA A 349 37.06 -29.72 6.12
CA ALA A 349 38.28 -29.70 5.31
C ALA A 349 39.49 -30.23 6.09
N ILE A 350 39.61 -29.87 7.38
CA ILE A 350 40.65 -30.38 8.28
C ILE A 350 40.49 -31.89 8.47
N VAL A 351 39.31 -32.37 8.84
CA VAL A 351 39.03 -33.80 9.04
C VAL A 351 39.39 -34.61 7.80
N ARG A 352 38.97 -34.17 6.61
CA ARG A 352 39.33 -34.83 5.35
C ARG A 352 40.84 -34.85 5.10
N SER A 353 41.55 -33.80 5.49
CA SER A 353 43.01 -33.77 5.38
C SER A 353 43.68 -34.71 6.40
N MET A 354 43.12 -34.82 7.61
CA MET A 354 43.60 -35.77 8.63
C MET A 354 43.40 -37.19 8.14
N ASP A 355 42.22 -37.56 7.66
CA ASP A 355 41.91 -38.91 7.16
C ASP A 355 42.89 -39.36 6.07
N LYS A 356 43.21 -38.46 5.12
CA LYS A 356 44.18 -38.75 4.05
C LYS A 356 45.59 -39.01 4.59
N ARG A 357 46.05 -38.20 5.56
CA ARG A 357 47.38 -38.35 6.16
C ARG A 357 47.44 -39.61 7.03
N THR A 358 46.42 -39.85 7.84
CA THR A 358 46.28 -41.05 8.67
C THR A 358 46.31 -42.31 7.82
N ALA A 359 45.56 -42.35 6.71
CA ALA A 359 45.60 -43.48 5.77
C ALA A 359 46.99 -43.71 5.17
N THR A 360 47.71 -42.63 4.83
CA THR A 360 49.07 -42.70 4.30
C THR A 360 50.04 -43.25 5.35
N ILE A 361 49.97 -42.74 6.58
CA ILE A 361 50.77 -43.22 7.72
C ILE A 361 50.49 -44.70 7.99
N GLN A 362 49.21 -45.10 8.12
CA GLN A 362 48.82 -46.49 8.38
C GLN A 362 49.30 -47.46 7.28
N ALA A 363 49.30 -47.03 6.02
CA ALA A 363 49.79 -47.85 4.91
C ALA A 363 51.34 -47.97 4.87
N THR A 364 52.06 -47.00 5.44
CA THR A 364 53.51 -46.84 5.26
C THR A 364 54.33 -47.23 6.50
N GLN A 365 53.84 -46.92 7.71
CA GLN A 365 54.50 -47.21 8.99
C GLN A 365 54.91 -48.69 9.14
N PRO A 366 54.04 -49.68 8.84
CA PRO A 366 54.41 -51.08 9.00
C PRO A 366 55.54 -51.50 8.07
N LYS A 367 55.56 -50.95 6.85
CA LYS A 367 56.61 -51.21 5.85
C LYS A 367 57.96 -50.63 6.30
N LEU A 368 57.96 -49.39 6.82
CA LEU A 368 59.16 -48.76 7.39
C LEU A 368 59.70 -49.53 8.60
N LYS A 369 58.81 -49.99 9.49
CA LYS A 369 59.20 -50.82 10.63
C LYS A 369 59.88 -52.11 10.18
N ARG A 370 59.27 -52.82 9.22
CA ARG A 370 59.83 -54.06 8.68
C ARG A 370 61.18 -53.83 7.99
N TYR A 371 61.31 -52.75 7.21
CA TYR A 371 62.59 -52.38 6.58
C TYR A 371 63.70 -52.16 7.60
N ASN A 372 63.42 -51.43 8.69
CA ASN A 372 64.39 -51.19 9.75
C ASN A 372 64.80 -52.50 10.46
N GLU A 373 63.86 -53.40 10.71
CA GLU A 373 64.12 -54.74 11.27
C GLU A 373 65.02 -55.58 10.34
N VAL A 374 64.70 -55.64 9.05
CA VAL A 374 65.49 -56.37 8.03
C VAL A 374 66.90 -55.79 7.93
N MET A 375 67.06 -54.48 7.94
CA MET A 375 68.36 -53.82 7.92
C MET A 375 69.19 -54.16 9.17
N GLN A 376 68.57 -54.23 10.35
CA GLN A 376 69.23 -54.64 11.58
C GLN A 376 69.65 -56.12 11.54
N GLN A 377 68.75 -57.01 11.12
CA GLN A 377 69.01 -58.45 11.00
C GLN A 377 70.14 -58.71 9.99
N THR A 378 70.11 -58.05 8.82
CA THR A 378 71.16 -58.15 7.80
C THR A 378 72.53 -57.76 8.36
N ARG A 379 72.60 -56.66 9.13
CA ARG A 379 73.85 -56.22 9.78
C ARG A 379 74.35 -57.27 10.79
N GLN A 380 73.47 -57.83 11.61
CA GLN A 380 73.82 -58.85 12.61
C GLN A 380 74.31 -60.15 11.95
N LYS A 381 73.57 -60.68 10.97
CA LYS A 381 73.92 -61.89 10.22
C LYS A 381 75.22 -61.72 9.43
N THR A 382 75.41 -60.57 8.78
CA THR A 382 76.68 -60.24 8.09
C THR A 382 77.86 -60.17 9.06
N LYS A 383 77.68 -59.60 10.25
CA LYS A 383 78.72 -59.54 11.29
C LYS A 383 79.06 -60.93 11.83
N ALA A 384 78.06 -61.75 12.13
CA ALA A 384 78.23 -63.14 12.57
C ALA A 384 78.95 -63.98 11.51
N ARG A 385 78.56 -63.85 10.23
CA ARG A 385 79.23 -64.52 9.10
C ARG A 385 80.70 -64.14 9.01
N LYS A 386 81.01 -62.83 9.10
CA LYS A 386 82.40 -62.35 9.08
C LYS A 386 83.23 -62.93 10.24
N ALA A 387 82.65 -63.04 11.43
CA ALA A 387 83.31 -63.64 12.59
C ALA A 387 83.61 -65.13 12.38
N LEU A 388 82.64 -65.91 11.90
CA LEU A 388 82.84 -67.34 11.60
C LEU A 388 83.83 -67.58 10.46
N VAL A 389 83.82 -66.75 9.41
CA VAL A 389 84.83 -66.79 8.34
C VAL A 389 86.23 -66.51 8.90
N ALA A 390 86.37 -65.58 9.84
CA ALA A 390 87.65 -65.31 10.49
C ALA A 390 88.09 -66.48 11.39
N GLU A 391 87.18 -67.09 12.15
CA GLU A 391 87.46 -68.28 12.95
C GLU A 391 87.88 -69.48 12.08
N GLN A 392 87.21 -69.66 10.93
CA GLN A 392 87.53 -70.72 9.98
C GLN A 392 88.93 -70.57 9.38
N LYS A 393 89.33 -69.33 9.03
CA LYS A 393 90.68 -69.03 8.54
C LYS A 393 91.77 -69.32 9.57
N ASN A 394 91.46 -69.13 10.86
CA ASN A 394 92.39 -69.35 11.97
C ASN A 394 92.41 -70.80 12.48
N THR A 395 91.46 -71.63 12.04
CA THR A 395 91.36 -73.05 12.40
C THR A 395 92.26 -73.90 11.50
N SER A 396 93.05 -74.82 12.06
CA SER A 396 93.92 -75.71 11.26
C SER A 396 93.14 -76.52 10.23
N LYS A 397 93.65 -76.60 8.99
CA LYS A 397 93.04 -77.38 7.89
C LYS A 397 93.00 -78.89 8.15
N LEU A 398 93.76 -79.38 9.12
CA LEU A 398 93.77 -80.80 9.53
C LEU A 398 92.58 -81.16 10.43
N ASN A 399 91.90 -80.16 11.03
CA ASN A 399 90.70 -80.39 11.84
C ASN A 399 89.45 -80.37 10.95
N LEU A 400 89.25 -81.44 10.18
CA LEU A 400 88.21 -81.58 9.17
C LEU A 400 86.79 -81.41 9.73
N ILE A 401 86.52 -81.90 10.93
CA ILE A 401 85.19 -81.82 11.57
C ILE A 401 84.84 -80.36 11.87
N LYS A 402 85.73 -79.61 12.53
CA LYS A 402 85.49 -78.19 12.85
C LYS A 402 85.46 -77.32 11.59
N GLN A 403 86.30 -77.61 10.60
CA GLN A 403 86.27 -76.93 9.30
C GLN A 403 84.94 -77.12 8.55
N HIS A 404 84.41 -78.34 8.55
CA HIS A 404 83.11 -78.66 7.94
C HIS A 404 81.95 -77.99 8.67
N ASP A 405 81.95 -77.98 10.00
CA ASP A 405 80.91 -77.33 10.80
C ASP A 405 80.89 -75.80 10.61
N LEU A 406 82.07 -75.16 10.64
CA LEU A 406 82.20 -73.72 10.34
C LEU A 406 81.74 -73.39 8.91
N SER A 407 82.10 -74.22 7.91
CA SER A 407 81.60 -74.05 6.54
C SER A 407 80.07 -74.11 6.48
N ARG A 408 79.44 -75.09 7.15
CA ARG A 408 77.98 -75.23 7.18
C ARG A 408 77.32 -73.99 7.77
N GLN A 409 77.80 -73.51 8.92
CA GLN A 409 77.25 -72.32 9.57
C GLN A 409 77.46 -71.04 8.74
N ILE A 410 78.60 -70.90 8.06
CA ILE A 410 78.86 -69.80 7.12
C ILE A 410 77.89 -69.86 5.95
N THR A 411 77.63 -71.03 5.37
CA THR A 411 76.66 -71.20 4.27
C THR A 411 75.26 -70.81 4.72
N THR A 412 74.78 -71.32 5.86
CA THR A 412 73.46 -70.96 6.40
C THR A 412 73.33 -69.45 6.65
N LEU A 413 74.33 -68.82 7.27
CA LEU A 413 74.30 -67.35 7.45
C LEU A 413 74.41 -66.58 6.13
N THR A 414 74.99 -67.17 5.09
CA THR A 414 75.05 -66.58 3.74
C THR A 414 73.67 -66.60 3.10
N GLU A 415 72.99 -67.75 3.11
CA GLU A 415 71.62 -67.93 2.61
C GLU A 415 70.65 -66.98 3.33
N GLU A 416 70.64 -66.98 4.67
CA GLU A 416 69.81 -66.07 5.47
C GLU A 416 70.11 -64.59 5.20
N SER A 417 71.37 -64.23 4.90
CA SER A 417 71.73 -62.84 4.56
C SER A 417 71.24 -62.44 3.18
N GLU A 418 71.31 -63.34 2.18
CA GLU A 418 70.79 -63.10 0.83
C GLU A 418 69.26 -63.04 0.81
N GLU A 419 68.57 -63.88 1.60
CA GLU A 419 67.12 -63.81 1.79
C GLU A 419 66.70 -62.44 2.36
N LEU A 420 67.39 -61.96 3.39
CA LEU A 420 67.14 -60.64 3.98
C LEU A 420 67.45 -59.49 3.00
N LEU A 421 68.47 -59.62 2.15
CA LEU A 421 68.77 -58.64 1.10
C LEU A 421 67.69 -58.63 0.00
N SER A 422 67.16 -59.79 -0.37
CA SER A 422 66.01 -59.90 -1.28
C SER A 422 64.74 -59.29 -0.69
N GLU A 423 64.49 -59.52 0.60
CA GLU A 423 63.38 -58.89 1.31
C GLU A 423 63.55 -57.36 1.38
N LYS A 424 64.78 -56.88 1.59
CA LYS A 424 65.12 -55.44 1.54
C LYS A 424 64.75 -54.83 0.18
N GLU A 425 65.14 -55.45 -0.92
CA GLU A 425 64.80 -54.98 -2.29
C GLU A 425 63.28 -54.91 -2.51
N ASN A 426 62.54 -55.92 -2.06
CA ASN A 426 61.08 -55.91 -2.14
C ASN A 426 60.46 -54.77 -1.31
N LEU A 427 61.03 -54.45 -0.14
CA LEU A 427 60.58 -53.34 0.70
C LEU A 427 60.90 -51.97 0.07
N LEU A 428 62.04 -51.83 -0.60
CA LEU A 428 62.39 -50.63 -1.38
C LEU A 428 61.35 -50.37 -2.48
N LEU A 429 61.02 -51.41 -3.26
CA LEU A 429 59.99 -51.33 -4.30
C LEU A 429 58.61 -50.95 -3.72
N ASN A 430 58.20 -51.59 -2.62
CA ASN A 430 56.91 -51.33 -1.95
C ASN A 430 56.80 -49.94 -1.32
N LEU A 431 57.93 -49.30 -1.02
CA LEU A 431 58.04 -47.92 -0.55
C LEU A 431 58.30 -46.93 -1.69
N GLY A 432 58.47 -47.40 -2.94
CA GLY A 432 58.79 -46.55 -4.09
C GLY A 432 60.16 -45.88 -4.01
N CYS A 433 61.11 -46.50 -3.29
CA CYS A 433 62.44 -45.95 -3.03
C CYS A 433 63.49 -46.65 -3.91
N ALA A 434 64.42 -45.87 -4.47
CA ALA A 434 65.55 -46.43 -5.24
C ALA A 434 66.68 -46.96 -4.34
N ASP A 435 66.84 -46.38 -3.14
CA ASP A 435 67.91 -46.70 -2.22
C ASP A 435 67.54 -46.40 -0.75
N ASP A 436 68.50 -46.64 0.15
CA ASP A 436 68.38 -46.39 1.59
C ASP A 436 68.21 -44.89 1.93
N ALA A 437 68.63 -43.98 1.04
CA ALA A 437 68.42 -42.54 1.22
C ALA A 437 66.96 -42.16 0.93
N GLY A 438 66.35 -42.79 -0.08
CA GLY A 438 64.91 -42.71 -0.35
C GLY A 438 64.07 -43.13 0.85
N VAL A 439 64.42 -44.24 1.51
CA VAL A 439 63.69 -44.69 2.71
C VAL A 439 63.79 -43.71 3.87
N LYS A 440 64.96 -43.07 4.06
CA LYS A 440 65.11 -41.99 5.05
C LYS A 440 64.24 -40.77 4.73
N ALA A 441 64.11 -40.42 3.45
CA ALA A 441 63.21 -39.34 3.03
C ALA A 441 61.75 -39.68 3.35
N VAL A 442 61.29 -40.89 3.02
CA VAL A 442 59.94 -41.36 3.37
C VAL A 442 59.72 -41.36 4.88
N GLN A 443 60.69 -41.83 5.67
CA GLN A 443 60.62 -41.80 7.14
C GLN A 443 60.47 -40.36 7.67
N SER A 444 61.23 -39.41 7.10
CA SER A 444 61.12 -37.99 7.47
C SER A 444 59.77 -37.39 7.09
N GLU A 445 59.23 -37.74 5.92
CA GLU A 445 57.91 -37.30 5.48
C GLU A 445 56.80 -37.83 6.39
N ILE A 446 56.88 -39.10 6.79
CA ILE A 446 55.92 -39.71 7.72
C ILE A 446 55.96 -39.01 9.09
N THR A 447 57.15 -38.77 9.65
CA THR A 447 57.27 -38.01 10.91
C THR A 447 56.73 -36.57 10.77
N ALA A 448 56.96 -35.91 9.63
CA ALA A 448 56.37 -34.61 9.35
C ALA A 448 54.83 -34.67 9.24
N MET A 449 54.27 -35.73 8.64
CA MET A 449 52.83 -35.95 8.59
C MET A 449 52.24 -36.18 9.98
N GLU A 450 52.89 -36.97 10.85
CA GLU A 450 52.47 -37.19 12.24
C GLU A 450 52.44 -35.87 13.02
N ALA A 451 53.50 -35.06 12.95
CA ALA A 451 53.53 -33.73 13.58
C ALA A 451 52.44 -32.80 13.03
N SER A 452 52.17 -32.89 11.72
CA SER A 452 51.10 -32.10 11.09
C SER A 452 49.69 -32.52 11.51
N LEU A 453 49.48 -33.78 11.92
CA LEU A 453 48.19 -34.26 12.43
C LEU A 453 47.87 -33.62 13.78
N HIS A 454 48.84 -33.53 14.69
CA HIS A 454 48.67 -32.85 15.98
C HIS A 454 48.25 -31.39 15.79
N LYS A 455 48.93 -30.66 14.90
CA LYS A 455 48.59 -29.27 14.60
C LYS A 455 47.20 -29.11 13.97
N LEU A 456 46.78 -30.05 13.12
CA LEU A 456 45.43 -30.04 12.55
C LEU A 456 44.36 -30.32 13.61
N ASP A 457 44.65 -31.19 14.58
CA ASP A 457 43.72 -31.50 15.66
C ASP A 457 43.53 -30.30 16.60
N GLU A 458 44.60 -29.58 16.95
CA GLU A 458 44.52 -28.31 17.68
C GLU A 458 43.66 -27.27 16.94
N GLN A 459 43.86 -27.13 15.62
CA GLN A 459 43.07 -26.21 14.79
C GLN A 459 41.59 -26.62 14.73
N LYS A 460 41.31 -27.92 14.65
CA LYS A 460 39.93 -28.45 14.66
C LYS A 460 39.24 -28.12 15.98
N GLU A 461 39.93 -28.29 17.11
CA GLU A 461 39.38 -27.98 18.44
C GLU A 461 39.09 -26.48 18.57
N GLN A 462 40.02 -25.63 18.13
CA GLN A 462 39.82 -24.17 18.09
C GLN A 462 38.58 -23.76 17.29
N TYR A 463 38.40 -24.32 16.08
CA TYR A 463 37.22 -24.04 15.28
C TYR A 463 35.93 -24.63 15.89
N SER A 464 36.01 -25.75 16.62
CA SER A 464 34.85 -26.32 17.32
C SER A 464 34.36 -25.39 18.43
N VAL A 465 35.28 -24.82 19.22
CA VAL A 465 34.94 -23.81 20.23
C VAL A 465 34.30 -22.58 19.59
N GLU A 466 34.91 -22.07 18.51
CA GLU A 466 34.37 -20.91 17.78
C GLU A 466 32.99 -21.19 17.18
N LEU A 467 32.73 -22.43 16.74
CA LEU A 467 31.43 -22.85 16.23
C LEU A 467 30.35 -22.76 17.30
N ASP A 468 30.63 -23.30 18.49
CA ASP A 468 29.67 -23.32 19.59
C ASP A 468 29.37 -21.91 20.13
N GLU A 469 30.39 -21.06 20.24
CA GLU A 469 30.23 -19.64 20.61
C GLU A 469 29.37 -18.89 19.58
N THR A 470 29.65 -19.08 18.29
CA THR A 470 28.89 -18.43 17.20
C THR A 470 27.45 -18.93 17.17
N LEU A 471 27.23 -20.23 17.45
CA LEU A 471 25.91 -20.84 17.49
C LEU A 471 25.07 -20.27 18.66
N GLN A 472 25.69 -20.08 19.82
CA GLN A 472 25.05 -19.46 20.97
C GLN A 472 24.64 -18.02 20.69
N GLN A 473 25.54 -17.22 20.07
CA GLN A 473 25.25 -15.84 19.66
C GLN A 473 24.08 -15.78 18.68
N TYR A 474 24.04 -16.70 17.70
CA TYR A 474 22.92 -16.77 16.74
C TYR A 474 21.60 -17.06 17.45
N LYS A 475 21.54 -18.09 18.30
CA LYS A 475 20.30 -18.47 19.02
C LYS A 475 19.82 -17.35 19.96
N GLN A 476 20.72 -16.67 20.65
CA GLN A 476 20.40 -15.54 21.51
C GLN A 476 19.78 -14.38 20.72
N LEU A 477 20.37 -14.04 19.58
CA LEU A 477 19.87 -12.96 18.74
C LEU A 477 18.54 -13.34 18.06
N GLN A 478 18.39 -14.59 17.63
CA GLN A 478 17.16 -15.11 17.03
C GLN A 478 15.97 -15.06 17.99
N SER A 479 16.19 -15.23 19.31
CA SER A 479 15.09 -15.10 20.29
C SER A 479 14.54 -13.68 20.45
N GLN A 480 15.22 -12.66 19.92
CA GLN A 480 14.82 -11.26 20.06
C GLN A 480 13.88 -10.79 18.95
N ALA A 481 13.74 -11.56 17.85
CA ALA A 481 12.82 -11.24 16.76
C ALA A 481 12.44 -12.48 15.94
N GLU A 482 11.19 -12.54 15.46
CA GLU A 482 10.78 -13.48 14.40
C GLU A 482 11.38 -13.03 13.06
N ALA A 483 12.66 -13.30 12.84
CA ALA A 483 13.34 -12.94 11.60
C ALA A 483 13.00 -13.93 10.47
N GLY A 484 12.91 -13.42 9.23
CA GLY A 484 12.62 -14.21 8.04
C GLY A 484 13.73 -15.24 7.74
N SER A 485 13.49 -16.51 8.12
CA SER A 485 14.46 -17.61 8.03
C SER A 485 15.05 -17.79 6.62
N ASP A 486 14.20 -17.72 5.59
CA ASP A 486 14.58 -18.05 4.20
C ASP A 486 15.51 -17.01 3.55
N GLU A 487 15.38 -15.74 3.91
CA GLU A 487 16.24 -14.68 3.38
C GLU A 487 17.63 -14.73 4.04
N ILE A 488 17.67 -14.87 5.36
CA ILE A 488 18.91 -15.08 6.13
C ILE A 488 19.66 -16.30 5.57
N GLN A 489 18.97 -17.42 5.34
CA GLN A 489 19.57 -18.63 4.80
C GLN A 489 20.20 -18.41 3.41
N ARG A 490 19.48 -17.78 2.48
CA ARG A 490 19.95 -17.56 1.10
C ARG A 490 21.13 -16.59 1.06
N ASN A 491 21.06 -15.48 1.78
CA ASN A 491 22.10 -14.45 1.78
C ASN A 491 23.38 -14.97 2.43
N ALA A 492 23.27 -15.59 3.61
CA ALA A 492 24.42 -16.21 4.29
C ALA A 492 25.11 -17.28 3.43
N SER A 493 24.32 -18.10 2.73
CA SER A 493 24.86 -19.15 1.84
C SER A 493 25.64 -18.57 0.66
N THR A 494 25.15 -17.48 0.08
CA THR A 494 25.78 -16.80 -1.07
C THR A 494 27.10 -16.14 -0.66
N THR A 495 27.10 -15.42 0.47
CA THR A 495 28.29 -14.76 1.01
C THR A 495 29.35 -15.78 1.43
N ALA A 496 28.95 -16.85 2.13
CA ALA A 496 29.86 -17.91 2.54
C ALA A 496 30.50 -18.62 1.34
N SER A 497 29.71 -18.94 0.31
CA SER A 497 30.22 -19.52 -0.95
C SER A 497 31.29 -18.64 -1.59
N THR A 498 31.01 -17.35 -1.71
CA THR A 498 31.93 -16.37 -2.32
C THR A 498 33.24 -16.28 -1.53
N ARG A 499 33.14 -16.15 -0.21
CA ARG A 499 34.30 -16.10 0.69
C ARG A 499 35.14 -17.36 0.62
N LEU A 500 34.52 -18.54 0.63
CA LEU A 500 35.23 -19.82 0.57
C LEU A 500 35.89 -20.04 -0.79
N GLN A 501 35.26 -19.65 -1.89
CA GLN A 501 35.89 -19.68 -3.22
C GLN A 501 37.13 -18.79 -3.27
N GLN A 502 37.06 -17.60 -2.68
CA GLN A 502 38.19 -16.67 -2.62
C GLN A 502 39.36 -17.23 -1.78
N VAL A 503 39.06 -17.86 -0.64
CA VAL A 503 40.08 -18.40 0.28
C VAL A 503 40.70 -19.71 -0.22
N TYR A 504 39.89 -20.63 -0.74
CA TYR A 504 40.35 -21.98 -1.10
C TYR A 504 40.72 -22.11 -2.58
N GLY A 505 40.25 -21.21 -3.46
CA GLY A 505 40.55 -21.21 -4.89
C GLY A 505 40.35 -22.59 -5.53
N LYS A 506 41.41 -23.15 -6.12
CA LYS A 506 41.37 -24.49 -6.75
C LYS A 506 41.09 -25.65 -5.77
N ARG A 507 41.23 -25.42 -4.46
CA ARG A 507 40.93 -26.41 -3.40
C ARG A 507 39.51 -26.28 -2.86
N PHE A 508 38.71 -25.37 -3.39
CA PHE A 508 37.30 -25.23 -3.02
C PHE A 508 36.52 -26.47 -3.43
N ASP A 509 35.68 -26.97 -2.52
CA ASP A 509 34.86 -28.16 -2.73
C ASP A 509 33.37 -27.83 -2.52
N ALA A 510 32.61 -27.81 -3.62
CA ALA A 510 31.19 -27.49 -3.60
C ALA A 510 30.33 -28.53 -2.86
N GLN A 511 30.78 -29.79 -2.79
CA GLN A 511 30.08 -30.81 -2.01
C GLN A 511 30.28 -30.58 -0.52
N LEU A 512 31.52 -30.26 -0.13
CA LEU A 512 31.85 -29.92 1.24
C LEU A 512 31.05 -28.71 1.74
N LEU A 513 30.88 -27.69 0.90
CA LEU A 513 30.03 -26.53 1.20
C LEU A 513 28.57 -26.93 1.45
N ARG A 514 28.00 -27.78 0.59
CA ARG A 514 26.62 -28.26 0.76
C ARG A 514 26.44 -29.05 2.05
N ASP A 515 27.42 -29.87 2.41
CA ASP A 515 27.39 -30.64 3.64
C ASP A 515 27.57 -29.74 4.89
N SER A 516 28.34 -28.66 4.79
CA SER A 516 28.43 -27.64 5.84
C SER A 516 27.13 -26.88 6.04
N GLN A 517 26.46 -26.48 4.95
CA GLN A 517 25.16 -25.81 5.02
C GLN A 517 24.10 -26.69 5.70
N LYS A 518 24.09 -28.00 5.41
CA LYS A 518 23.20 -28.97 6.07
C LYS A 518 23.51 -29.13 7.56
N ASP A 519 24.80 -29.14 7.93
CA ASP A 519 25.23 -29.24 9.33
C ASP A 519 24.77 -28.01 10.14
N VAL A 520 24.92 -26.81 9.57
CA VAL A 520 24.42 -25.57 10.18
C VAL A 520 22.90 -25.60 10.34
N ALA A 521 22.15 -25.98 9.30
CA ALA A 521 20.70 -26.10 9.38
C ALA A 521 20.26 -27.08 10.48
N ALA A 522 20.92 -28.24 10.58
CA ALA A 522 20.63 -29.22 11.62
C ALA A 522 20.92 -28.69 13.04
N ARG A 523 22.01 -27.95 13.24
CA ARG A 523 22.37 -27.34 14.55
C ARG A 523 21.44 -26.21 14.98
N LEU A 524 20.78 -25.59 14.01
CA LEU A 524 19.79 -24.53 14.19
C LEU A 524 18.36 -25.07 14.29
N ASP A 525 18.17 -26.40 14.33
CA ASP A 525 16.87 -27.07 14.41
C ASP A 525 15.93 -26.73 13.24
N GLU A 526 16.51 -26.32 12.11
CA GLU A 526 15.77 -26.01 10.88
C GLU A 526 15.49 -27.31 10.13
N SER A 527 14.23 -27.55 9.77
CA SER A 527 13.87 -28.77 9.05
C SER A 527 14.71 -28.85 7.77
N THR A 528 15.53 -29.89 7.64
CA THR A 528 16.30 -30.19 6.42
C THR A 528 15.42 -30.71 5.29
N GLN A 529 14.11 -30.48 5.33
CA GLN A 529 13.29 -30.70 4.16
C GLN A 529 13.78 -29.73 3.08
N PRO A 530 14.28 -30.24 1.95
CA PRO A 530 14.48 -29.39 0.80
C PRO A 530 13.12 -28.76 0.53
N VAL A 531 13.11 -27.43 0.39
CA VAL A 531 12.07 -26.68 -0.29
C VAL A 531 11.55 -27.56 -1.42
N SER A 532 10.32 -28.00 -1.19
CA SER A 532 9.78 -29.23 -1.72
C SER A 532 9.93 -29.30 -3.23
N ILE A 533 10.19 -30.51 -3.74
CA ILE A 533 9.95 -30.91 -5.14
C ILE A 533 8.61 -30.34 -5.67
N ARG A 534 7.65 -30.03 -4.79
CA ARG A 534 6.41 -29.30 -5.06
C ARG A 534 6.60 -27.90 -5.66
N GLU A 535 7.59 -27.08 -5.27
CA GLU A 535 7.87 -25.78 -5.92
C GLU A 535 8.60 -25.94 -7.27
N PHE A 536 9.45 -26.96 -7.41
CA PHE A 536 10.09 -27.29 -8.68
C PHE A 536 9.06 -27.82 -9.70
N LEU A 537 8.10 -28.64 -9.26
CA LEU A 537 6.97 -29.11 -10.06
C LEU A 537 6.00 -27.96 -10.41
N HIS A 538 5.71 -27.05 -9.46
CA HIS A 538 4.86 -25.88 -9.74
C HIS A 538 5.49 -24.91 -10.75
N ARG A 539 6.83 -24.78 -10.77
CA ARG A 539 7.56 -24.00 -11.79
C ARG A 539 7.70 -24.72 -13.13
N ALA A 540 7.70 -26.06 -13.14
CA ALA A 540 7.72 -26.85 -14.37
C ALA A 540 6.36 -26.89 -15.07
N GLU A 541 5.26 -26.79 -14.33
CA GLU A 541 3.89 -26.76 -14.85
C GLU A 541 3.47 -25.39 -15.44
N GLN A 542 4.22 -24.31 -15.19
CA GLN A 542 3.93 -22.96 -15.69
C GLN A 542 4.71 -22.55 -16.95
N LYS A 543 5.45 -23.48 -17.59
CA LYS A 543 6.03 -23.21 -18.92
C LYS A 543 5.03 -23.59 -20.03
N PRO A 544 4.70 -22.68 -20.96
CA PRO A 544 3.82 -23.01 -22.08
C PRO A 544 4.50 -24.05 -22.97
N HIS A 545 3.78 -25.14 -23.24
CA HIS A 545 4.15 -26.17 -24.21
C HIS A 545 4.43 -25.52 -25.58
N SER A 546 5.70 -25.35 -25.94
CA SER A 546 6.08 -25.17 -27.35
C SER A 546 6.07 -26.54 -28.01
N ALA A 547 5.11 -26.78 -28.90
CA ALA A 547 4.97 -28.00 -29.66
C ALA A 547 6.24 -28.35 -30.47
N PRO A 548 6.57 -29.64 -30.63
CA PRO A 548 7.73 -30.05 -31.41
C PRO A 548 7.51 -29.79 -32.91
N ARG A 549 8.48 -29.09 -33.53
CA ARG A 549 8.57 -28.94 -34.99
C ARG A 549 8.88 -30.30 -35.63
N TYR A 550 7.91 -30.85 -36.34
CA TYR A 550 8.13 -31.92 -37.31
C TYR A 550 8.99 -31.40 -38.47
N TYR A 551 10.17 -32.00 -38.68
CA TYR A 551 10.85 -31.98 -39.96
C TYR A 551 10.15 -33.02 -40.86
N LYS A 552 9.56 -32.55 -41.97
CA LYS A 552 9.18 -33.41 -43.10
C LYS A 552 10.21 -33.22 -44.20
N ASP A 553 11.02 -34.26 -44.41
CA ASP A 553 11.69 -34.46 -45.68
C ASP A 553 10.64 -34.81 -46.74
N THR A 554 10.65 -34.05 -47.83
CA THR A 554 10.03 -34.38 -49.12
C THR A 554 10.77 -35.54 -49.79
N PRO A 555 10.06 -36.33 -50.61
CA PRO A 555 10.40 -36.26 -52.04
C PRO A 555 9.20 -36.38 -53.02
N GLU A 556 9.43 -35.84 -54.22
CA GLU A 556 8.82 -36.13 -55.52
C GLU A 556 7.36 -35.67 -55.81
N ARG A 557 7.19 -34.58 -56.58
CA ARG A 557 7.24 -34.54 -58.06
C ARG A 557 7.26 -33.10 -58.57
#